data_AF-A0A2G9P358-F1
#
_entry.id   AF-A0A2G9P358-F1
#
_cell.length_a   1.000
_cell.length_b   1.000
_cell.length_c   1.000
_cell.angle_alpha   90.00
_cell.angle_beta   90.00
_cell.angle_gamma   90.00
#
_symmetry.space_group_name_H-M   'P 1'
#
loop_
_entity.id
_entity.type
_entity.pdbx_description
1 polymer ?
#
loop_
_entity_poly.entity_id
_entity_poly.type
_entity_poly.pdbx_seq_one_letter_code
_entity_poly.pdbx_strand_id
1 'polypeptide(L)'
;MKMKRGKSVKSCPTGCNHKVMASNQNISSPNWPDSYPSKKECTWQVTATAGHRVKMVVKEVDLESHQECIYDHVEVYAGTDAQSPVLKRLCGSKVPEPIIAPGSSMFVKFVSDNSVQKKGFLAELTTECGGTLQAEVRTKDLYSHAKFGDDIHPSATECIWHIVSEGQYGVELVFQSFELEEEQDCGYDYIELYDGPTEGAPRMGRYCGSGVCML
;
A
#
# COMPACT_ATOMS: atom_id res chain seq x y z
N MET A 1 -29.37 16.50 46.02
CA MET A 1 -29.21 16.85 44.59
C MET A 1 -27.72 17.05 44.32
N LYS A 2 -27.03 16.14 43.62
CA LYS A 2 -25.59 16.26 43.34
C LYS A 2 -25.40 16.46 41.83
N MET A 3 -25.03 17.67 41.42
CA MET A 3 -24.58 17.95 40.05
C MET A 3 -23.14 17.44 39.90
N LYS A 4 -22.91 16.50 38.98
CA LYS A 4 -21.55 16.10 38.57
C LYS A 4 -21.11 16.98 37.41
N ARG A 5 -19.91 17.56 37.54
CA ARG A 5 -19.23 18.39 36.54
C ARG A 5 -19.11 17.62 35.23
N GLY A 6 -19.52 18.25 34.12
CA GLY A 6 -19.36 17.71 32.78
C GLY A 6 -17.89 17.48 32.46
N LYS A 7 -17.55 16.29 31.96
CA LYS A 7 -16.27 16.06 31.29
C LYS A 7 -16.26 16.90 30.03
N SER A 8 -15.27 17.79 29.88
CA SER A 8 -15.03 18.51 28.64
C SER A 8 -14.94 17.51 27.49
N VAL A 9 -15.84 17.66 26.51
CA VAL A 9 -15.73 17.00 25.21
C VAL A 9 -14.43 17.50 24.60
N LYS A 10 -13.41 16.64 24.50
CA LYS A 10 -12.22 16.95 23.71
C LYS A 10 -12.66 16.99 22.26
N SER A 11 -12.75 18.20 21.68
CA SER A 11 -12.96 18.36 20.26
C SER A 11 -11.78 17.70 19.53
N CYS A 12 -12.05 16.65 18.76
CA CYS A 12 -11.08 16.15 17.79
C CYS A 12 -10.82 17.28 16.76
N PRO A 13 -9.60 17.38 16.19
CA PRO A 13 -9.27 18.45 15.26
C PRO A 13 -10.31 18.54 14.14
N THR A 14 -10.62 19.75 13.70
CA THR A 14 -11.61 20.05 12.67
C THR A 14 -11.26 19.53 11.27
N GLY A 15 -10.15 18.80 11.12
CA GLY A 15 -9.65 18.25 9.87
C GLY A 15 -9.46 16.74 9.92
N CYS A 16 -9.62 16.08 8.78
CA CYS A 16 -9.47 14.63 8.59
C CYS A 16 -8.32 14.34 7.61
N ASN A 17 -7.17 14.98 7.87
CA ASN A 17 -5.92 14.69 7.16
C ASN A 17 -5.09 13.75 8.02
N HIS A 18 -4.86 12.55 7.52
CA HIS A 18 -4.27 11.45 8.26
C HIS A 18 -2.96 11.02 7.60
N LYS A 19 -2.02 10.57 8.43
CA LYS A 19 -0.82 9.83 8.00
C LYS A 19 -0.87 8.46 8.68
N VAL A 20 -0.85 7.40 7.90
CA VAL A 20 -1.06 6.03 8.39
C VAL A 20 -0.08 5.07 7.74
N MET A 21 0.29 4.01 8.48
CA MET A 21 1.10 2.92 7.95
C MET A 21 0.20 1.79 7.48
N ALA A 22 0.55 1.14 6.38
CA ALA A 22 -0.19 0.01 5.81
C ALA A 22 0.05 -1.30 6.60
N SER A 23 -0.31 -1.31 7.89
CA SER A 23 -0.03 -2.39 8.83
C SER A 23 -1.32 -3.05 9.35
N ASN A 24 -2.17 -3.53 8.44
CA ASN A 24 -3.50 -4.11 8.72
C ASN A 24 -4.42 -3.15 9.48
N GLN A 25 -4.45 -1.89 9.04
CA GLN A 25 -5.27 -0.83 9.65
C GLN A 25 -6.47 -0.50 8.76
N ASN A 26 -7.59 -0.15 9.38
CA ASN A 26 -8.77 0.31 8.65
C ASN A 26 -8.79 1.84 8.54
N ILE A 27 -9.22 2.33 7.39
CA ILE A 27 -9.61 3.72 7.15
C ILE A 27 -11.08 3.76 6.74
N SER A 28 -11.75 4.85 7.09
CA SER A 28 -13.17 5.04 6.76
C SER A 28 -13.52 6.50 6.58
N SER A 29 -14.62 6.75 5.87
CA SER A 29 -15.23 8.08 5.83
C SER A 29 -15.65 8.52 7.24
N PRO A 30 -15.73 9.83 7.50
CA PRO A 30 -16.22 10.32 8.78
C PRO A 30 -17.61 9.76 9.09
N ASN A 31 -17.84 9.45 10.37
CA ASN A 31 -19.07 8.86 10.92
C ASN A 31 -19.40 7.43 10.49
N TRP A 32 -18.66 6.77 9.59
CA TRP A 32 -18.95 5.39 9.20
C TRP A 32 -19.12 4.50 10.45
N PRO A 33 -20.19 3.68 10.56
CA PRO A 33 -21.14 3.32 9.50
C PRO A 33 -22.36 4.25 9.35
N ASP A 34 -22.44 5.36 10.09
CA ASP A 34 -23.45 6.39 9.88
C ASP A 34 -23.09 7.30 8.69
N SER A 35 -24.05 8.12 8.26
CA SER A 35 -23.86 8.97 7.09
C SER A 35 -22.71 9.97 7.26
N TYR A 36 -21.85 10.06 6.24
CA TYR A 36 -20.77 11.05 6.23
C TYR A 36 -21.33 12.48 6.17
N PRO A 37 -20.59 13.50 6.64
CA PRO A 37 -21.03 14.89 6.54
C PRO A 37 -20.92 15.42 5.11
N SER A 38 -21.77 16.38 4.75
CA SER A 38 -21.63 17.16 3.51
C SER A 38 -20.41 18.11 3.56
N LYS A 39 -19.90 18.49 2.39
CA LYS A 39 -18.78 19.43 2.19
C LYS A 39 -17.53 19.03 2.96
N LYS A 40 -17.16 17.75 2.88
CA LYS A 40 -15.94 17.24 3.52
C LYS A 40 -14.90 16.86 2.50
N GLU A 41 -13.66 17.12 2.88
CA GLU A 41 -12.49 16.62 2.21
C GLU A 41 -11.62 15.96 3.28
N CYS A 42 -11.42 14.65 3.16
CA CYS A 42 -10.57 13.86 4.06
C CYS A 42 -9.48 13.18 3.26
N THR A 43 -8.28 13.14 3.83
CA THR A 43 -7.11 12.60 3.14
C THR A 43 -6.36 11.61 4.04
N TRP A 44 -5.78 10.60 3.40
CA TRP A 44 -4.88 9.64 4.05
C TRP A 44 -3.62 9.54 3.21
N GLN A 45 -2.49 9.94 3.78
CA GLN A 45 -1.16 9.59 3.28
C GLN A 45 -0.79 8.23 3.87
N VAL A 46 -0.83 7.21 3.05
CA VAL A 46 -0.54 5.82 3.44
C VAL A 46 0.87 5.46 3.02
N THR A 47 1.67 4.96 3.96
CA THR A 47 3.03 4.50 3.70
C THR A 47 3.20 3.03 4.06
N ALA A 48 3.96 2.30 3.25
CA ALA A 48 4.46 0.97 3.55
C ALA A 48 5.98 1.03 3.79
N THR A 49 6.56 -0.08 4.26
CA THR A 49 8.01 -0.27 4.28
C THR A 49 8.60 -0.06 2.88
N ALA A 50 9.79 0.52 2.78
CA ALA A 50 10.46 0.68 1.49
C ALA A 50 10.61 -0.69 0.79
N GLY A 51 10.48 -0.70 -0.54
CA GLY A 51 10.50 -1.94 -1.33
C GLY A 51 9.25 -2.81 -1.20
N HIS A 52 8.19 -2.29 -0.59
CA HIS A 52 6.90 -2.95 -0.55
C HIS A 52 5.82 -2.05 -1.17
N ARG A 53 4.68 -2.64 -1.48
CA ARG A 53 3.51 -1.95 -2.04
C ARG A 53 2.44 -1.75 -0.99
N VAL A 54 1.79 -0.60 -1.04
CA VAL A 54 0.54 -0.39 -0.29
C VAL A 54 -0.60 -1.11 -1.04
N LYS A 55 -1.35 -1.93 -0.32
CA LYS A 55 -2.58 -2.58 -0.80
C LYS A 55 -3.77 -2.07 0.00
N MET A 56 -4.80 -1.63 -0.71
CA MET A 56 -6.07 -1.20 -0.15
C MET A 56 -7.18 -2.15 -0.58
N VAL A 57 -7.83 -2.77 0.41
CA VAL A 57 -9.00 -3.64 0.20
C VAL A 57 -10.23 -2.92 0.71
N VAL A 58 -11.07 -2.45 -0.21
CA VAL A 58 -12.37 -1.84 0.12
C VAL A 58 -13.30 -2.94 0.62
N LYS A 59 -13.76 -2.83 1.86
CA LYS A 59 -14.71 -3.77 2.48
C LYS A 59 -16.14 -3.35 2.22
N GLU A 60 -16.39 -2.04 2.30
CA GLU A 60 -17.69 -1.43 2.03
C GLU A 60 -17.49 -0.09 1.33
N VAL A 61 -18.38 0.22 0.39
CA VAL A 61 -18.53 1.54 -0.20
C VAL A 61 -20.01 1.74 -0.51
N ASP A 62 -20.55 2.89 -0.13
CA ASP A 62 -21.87 3.38 -0.47
C ASP A 62 -21.81 4.91 -0.42
N LEU A 63 -21.62 5.49 -1.60
CA LEU A 63 -21.53 6.94 -1.86
C LEU A 63 -22.62 7.35 -2.83
N GLU A 64 -22.88 8.65 -2.98
CA GLU A 64 -23.74 9.14 -4.06
C GLU A 64 -23.26 8.60 -5.42
N SER A 65 -24.19 8.06 -6.20
CA SER A 65 -23.88 7.44 -7.50
C SER A 65 -23.92 8.48 -8.61
N HIS A 66 -22.88 8.50 -9.44
CA HIS A 66 -22.82 9.33 -10.63
C HIS A 66 -21.99 8.64 -11.72
N GLN A 67 -22.32 8.83 -13.00
CA GLN A 67 -21.64 8.16 -14.12
C GLN A 67 -20.13 8.44 -14.15
N GLU A 68 -19.73 9.66 -13.79
CA GLU A 68 -18.34 10.12 -13.73
C GLU A 68 -17.82 10.33 -12.29
N CYS A 69 -18.59 9.96 -11.27
CA CYS A 69 -18.26 10.16 -9.86
C CYS A 69 -17.81 11.60 -9.50
N ILE A 70 -18.54 12.63 -9.98
CA ILE A 70 -18.17 14.04 -9.79
C ILE A 70 -18.73 14.66 -8.51
N TYR A 71 -19.71 14.01 -7.88
CA TYR A 71 -20.26 14.40 -6.58
C TYR A 71 -19.41 13.77 -5.47
N ASP A 72 -19.99 12.89 -4.67
CA ASP A 72 -19.28 12.17 -3.62
C ASP A 72 -18.39 11.06 -4.19
N HIS A 73 -17.11 11.04 -3.81
CA HIS A 73 -16.18 10.04 -4.29
C HIS A 73 -15.00 9.78 -3.36
N VAL A 74 -14.40 8.60 -3.53
CA VAL A 74 -13.06 8.28 -3.04
C VAL A 74 -12.13 8.18 -4.25
N GLU A 75 -11.07 8.97 -4.27
CA GLU A 75 -9.96 8.85 -5.21
C GLU A 75 -8.72 8.29 -4.54
N VAL A 76 -8.07 7.35 -5.22
CA VAL A 76 -6.86 6.68 -4.77
C VAL A 76 -5.75 6.97 -5.78
N TYR A 77 -4.60 7.42 -5.29
CA TYR A 77 -3.48 7.92 -6.09
C TYR A 77 -2.20 7.11 -5.82
N ALA A 78 -1.41 6.91 -6.87
CA ALA A 78 -0.15 6.17 -6.89
C ALA A 78 1.05 6.99 -6.37
N GLY A 79 0.95 7.54 -5.16
CA GLY A 79 2.04 8.34 -4.60
C GLY A 79 1.66 9.04 -3.30
N THR A 80 2.26 10.20 -3.05
CA THR A 80 2.20 10.89 -1.76
C THR A 80 1.08 11.92 -1.65
N ASP A 81 0.49 12.32 -2.78
CA ASP A 81 -0.49 13.41 -2.84
C ASP A 81 -1.38 13.30 -4.09
N ALA A 82 -2.28 14.28 -4.23
CA ALA A 82 -3.27 14.37 -5.31
C ALA A 82 -2.68 14.81 -6.68
N GLN A 83 -1.37 15.06 -6.79
CA GLN A 83 -0.68 15.27 -8.08
C GLN A 83 -0.16 13.96 -8.67
N SER A 84 -0.15 12.88 -7.87
CA SER A 84 0.27 11.57 -8.34
C SER A 84 -0.76 10.96 -9.31
N PRO A 85 -0.41 9.94 -10.12
CA PRO A 85 -1.37 9.30 -11.02
C PRO A 85 -2.56 8.69 -10.27
N VAL A 86 -3.77 8.86 -10.80
CA VAL A 86 -4.98 8.24 -10.22
C VAL A 86 -5.00 6.74 -10.52
N LEU A 87 -5.09 5.92 -9.48
CA LEU A 87 -5.30 4.48 -9.58
C LEU A 87 -6.78 4.13 -9.72
N LYS A 88 -7.63 4.81 -8.95
CA LYS A 88 -9.06 4.53 -8.91
C LYS A 88 -9.86 5.73 -8.42
N ARG A 89 -11.03 5.94 -9.03
CA ARG A 89 -12.10 6.79 -8.50
C ARG A 89 -13.33 5.92 -8.24
N LEU A 90 -13.92 6.05 -7.07
CA LEU A 90 -15.02 5.22 -6.58
C LEU A 90 -16.21 6.09 -6.17
N CYS A 91 -17.41 5.69 -6.56
CA CYS A 91 -18.69 6.20 -6.07
C CYS A 91 -19.78 5.12 -6.20
N GLY A 92 -20.99 5.39 -5.73
CA GLY A 92 -22.04 4.36 -5.64
C GLY A 92 -21.69 3.25 -4.64
N SER A 93 -22.18 2.04 -4.89
CA SER A 93 -22.10 0.91 -3.93
C SER A 93 -21.31 -0.31 -4.42
N LYS A 94 -20.61 -0.19 -5.56
CA LYS A 94 -19.83 -1.29 -6.12
C LYS A 94 -18.45 -1.38 -5.48
N VAL A 95 -18.21 -2.44 -4.73
CA VAL A 95 -16.87 -2.76 -4.18
C VAL A 95 -15.92 -3.14 -5.34
N PRO A 96 -14.75 -2.48 -5.48
CA PRO A 96 -13.76 -2.82 -6.50
C PRO A 96 -12.90 -4.02 -6.09
N GLU A 97 -12.14 -4.55 -7.05
CA GLU A 97 -10.98 -5.40 -6.76
C GLU A 97 -9.93 -4.65 -5.91
N PRO A 98 -9.04 -5.36 -5.19
CA PRO A 98 -7.98 -4.74 -4.41
C PRO A 98 -7.16 -3.73 -5.22
N ILE A 99 -6.90 -2.56 -4.62
CA ILE A 99 -6.14 -1.48 -5.25
C ILE A 99 -4.71 -1.56 -4.71
N ILE A 100 -3.74 -1.81 -5.59
CA ILE A 100 -2.33 -1.96 -5.22
C ILE A 100 -1.56 -0.79 -5.83
N ALA A 101 -0.83 -0.06 -4.99
CA ALA A 101 0.08 1.00 -5.44
C ALA A 101 1.37 0.40 -6.05
N PRO A 102 2.01 1.06 -7.02
CA PRO A 102 3.26 0.58 -7.62
C PRO A 102 4.46 0.61 -6.67
N GLY A 103 4.36 1.31 -5.53
CA GLY A 103 5.41 1.41 -4.52
C GLY A 103 4.85 1.63 -3.12
N SER A 104 5.70 2.13 -2.24
CA SER A 104 5.44 2.20 -0.79
C SER A 104 4.60 3.40 -0.35
N SER A 105 3.92 4.09 -1.28
CA SER A 105 3.09 5.26 -0.99
C SER A 105 1.79 5.22 -1.76
N MET A 106 0.71 5.52 -1.07
CA MET A 106 -0.63 5.67 -1.62
C MET A 106 -1.30 6.87 -0.95
N PHE A 107 -1.95 7.71 -1.75
CA PHE A 107 -2.73 8.82 -1.24
C PHE A 107 -4.21 8.55 -1.50
N VAL A 108 -5.03 8.65 -0.47
CA VAL A 108 -6.48 8.46 -0.56
C VAL A 108 -7.17 9.78 -0.23
N LYS A 109 -8.12 10.18 -1.08
CA LYS A 109 -8.89 11.41 -0.93
C LYS A 109 -10.38 11.08 -0.98
N PHE A 110 -11.10 11.40 0.09
CA PHE A 110 -12.56 11.36 0.12
C PHE A 110 -13.11 12.78 0.00
N VAL A 111 -14.08 12.98 -0.90
CA VAL A 111 -14.77 14.25 -1.12
C VAL A 111 -16.28 14.03 -1.01
N SER A 112 -16.97 14.93 -0.32
CA SER A 112 -18.44 15.02 -0.34
C SER A 112 -18.94 16.41 -0.71
N ASP A 113 -20.07 16.46 -1.43
CA ASP A 113 -20.71 17.67 -1.92
C ASP A 113 -21.77 18.21 -0.92
N ASN A 114 -22.72 19.03 -1.38
CA ASN A 114 -23.74 19.64 -0.53
C ASN A 114 -24.85 18.70 -0.07
N SER A 115 -25.10 17.57 -0.74
CA SER A 115 -26.31 16.77 -0.59
C SER A 115 -26.06 15.26 -0.76
N VAL A 116 -27.08 14.43 -0.49
CA VAL A 116 -27.05 12.97 -0.71
C VAL A 116 -25.92 12.24 0.04
N GLN A 117 -25.89 12.39 1.36
CA GLN A 117 -24.98 11.62 2.20
C GLN A 117 -25.44 10.15 2.33
N LYS A 118 -24.50 9.22 2.23
CA LYS A 118 -24.69 7.77 2.32
C LYS A 118 -23.83 7.16 3.42
N LYS A 119 -23.78 5.83 3.54
CA LYS A 119 -23.03 5.12 4.59
C LYS A 119 -21.53 5.43 4.57
N GLY A 120 -20.98 5.74 3.40
CA GLY A 120 -19.57 6.05 3.23
C GLY A 120 -18.74 4.84 2.84
N PHE A 121 -17.49 4.77 3.28
CA PHE A 121 -16.60 3.66 2.96
C PHE A 121 -15.85 3.13 4.18
N LEU A 122 -15.46 1.86 4.10
CA LEU A 122 -14.50 1.19 4.97
C LEU A 122 -13.49 0.44 4.09
N ALA A 123 -12.20 0.68 4.31
CA ALA A 123 -11.14 -0.04 3.63
C ALA A 123 -10.05 -0.48 4.60
N GLU A 124 -9.46 -1.63 4.33
CA GLU A 124 -8.31 -2.18 5.04
C GLU A 124 -7.03 -1.89 4.25
N LEU A 125 -6.00 -1.43 4.95
CA LEU A 125 -4.68 -1.13 4.41
C LEU A 125 -3.69 -2.20 4.87
N THR A 126 -3.11 -2.90 3.91
CA THR A 126 -2.08 -3.92 4.13
C THR A 126 -0.86 -3.63 3.27
N THR A 127 0.26 -4.25 3.63
CA THR A 127 1.49 -4.21 2.85
C THR A 127 1.64 -5.50 2.08
N GLU A 128 2.02 -5.41 0.80
CA GLU A 128 2.34 -6.53 -0.07
C GLU A 128 3.79 -6.41 -0.54
N CYS A 129 4.48 -7.53 -0.78
CA CYS A 129 5.85 -7.51 -1.32
C CYS A 129 5.90 -6.99 -2.77
N GLY A 130 7.12 -6.73 -3.24
CA GLY A 130 7.39 -6.18 -4.56
C GLY A 130 7.25 -4.67 -4.63
N GLY A 131 7.46 -4.13 -5.83
CA GLY A 131 7.36 -2.69 -6.12
C GLY A 131 8.64 -2.10 -6.70
N THR A 132 8.64 -0.78 -6.91
CA THR A 132 9.81 -0.07 -7.43
C THR A 132 10.65 0.53 -6.30
N LEU A 133 11.96 0.28 -6.33
CA LEU A 133 12.95 0.89 -5.45
C LEU A 133 13.91 1.77 -6.25
N GLN A 134 14.22 2.93 -5.69
CA GLN A 134 15.36 3.72 -6.16
C GLN A 134 16.60 3.33 -5.35
N ALA A 135 17.61 2.83 -6.06
CA ALA A 135 18.92 2.54 -5.49
C ALA A 135 19.59 3.85 -5.06
N GLU A 136 20.18 3.83 -3.88
CA GLU A 136 20.94 4.96 -3.35
C GLU A 136 22.39 4.54 -3.14
N VAL A 137 23.28 5.54 -3.01
CA VAL A 137 24.69 5.32 -2.66
C VAL A 137 24.84 4.60 -1.31
N ARG A 138 23.84 4.74 -0.44
CA ARG A 138 23.78 4.02 0.84
C ARG A 138 23.00 2.73 0.67
N THR A 139 23.55 1.64 1.20
CA THR A 139 22.85 0.36 1.32
C THR A 139 21.55 0.55 2.08
N LYS A 140 20.47 -0.06 1.57
CA LYS A 140 19.17 -0.14 2.22
C LYS A 140 18.79 -1.61 2.35
N ASP A 141 18.22 -1.95 3.49
CA ASP A 141 17.71 -3.29 3.70
C ASP A 141 16.41 -3.49 2.91
N LEU A 142 16.33 -4.61 2.20
CA LEU A 142 15.15 -5.09 1.51
C LEU A 142 14.81 -6.47 2.07
N TYR A 143 13.55 -6.64 2.47
CA TYR A 143 13.06 -7.89 3.02
C TYR A 143 12.13 -8.55 2.00
N SER A 144 12.19 -9.88 1.90
CA SER A 144 11.34 -10.66 1.00
C SER A 144 9.85 -10.62 1.40
N HIS A 145 9.56 -10.35 2.68
CA HIS A 145 8.19 -10.26 3.21
C HIS A 145 7.93 -8.97 4.01
N ALA A 146 6.67 -8.54 3.97
CA ALA A 146 6.18 -7.28 4.54
C ALA A 146 6.22 -7.20 6.08
N LYS A 147 6.40 -8.33 6.77
CA LYS A 147 6.41 -8.42 8.23
C LYS A 147 7.81 -8.73 8.71
N PHE A 148 8.52 -7.73 9.21
CA PHE A 148 9.82 -7.90 9.88
C PHE A 148 9.76 -9.02 10.95
N GLY A 149 10.65 -10.02 10.91
CA GLY A 149 10.76 -11.11 11.92
C GLY A 149 10.73 -12.54 11.35
N ASP A 150 10.80 -13.54 12.24
CA ASP A 150 10.86 -15.01 11.99
C ASP A 150 9.57 -15.61 11.39
N ASP A 151 8.87 -14.92 10.49
CA ASP A 151 7.68 -15.45 9.83
C ASP A 151 8.04 -15.99 8.44
N ILE A 152 7.73 -17.28 8.23
CA ILE A 152 7.81 -18.01 6.97
C ILE A 152 7.13 -17.20 5.85
N HIS A 153 7.77 -17.10 4.68
CA HIS A 153 7.16 -16.45 3.52
C HIS A 153 5.81 -17.12 3.19
N PRO A 154 4.76 -16.36 2.85
CA PRO A 154 3.48 -16.97 2.54
C PRO A 154 3.61 -17.89 1.32
N SER A 155 3.01 -19.07 1.38
CA SER A 155 3.04 -20.02 0.27
C SER A 155 2.42 -19.41 -1.00
N ALA A 156 3.00 -19.73 -2.16
CA ALA A 156 2.56 -19.25 -3.48
C ALA A 156 2.56 -17.71 -3.63
N THR A 157 3.52 -17.02 -3.01
CA THR A 157 3.70 -15.57 -3.20
C THR A 157 4.75 -15.31 -4.28
N GLU A 158 4.38 -14.57 -5.33
CA GLU A 158 5.32 -14.05 -6.32
C GLU A 158 5.58 -12.56 -6.06
N CYS A 159 6.82 -12.24 -5.71
CA CYS A 159 7.26 -10.87 -5.41
C CYS A 159 8.21 -10.38 -6.51
N ILE A 160 7.88 -9.24 -7.11
CA ILE A 160 8.71 -8.63 -8.16
C ILE A 160 9.17 -7.26 -7.69
N TRP A 161 10.50 -7.08 -7.61
CA TRP A 161 11.12 -5.81 -7.30
C TRP A 161 11.83 -5.25 -8.53
N HIS A 162 11.51 -4.00 -8.87
CA HIS A 162 12.24 -3.23 -9.88
C HIS A 162 13.17 -2.27 -9.15
N ILE A 163 14.47 -2.56 -9.16
CA ILE A 163 15.48 -1.72 -8.52
C ILE A 163 16.15 -0.87 -9.60
N VAL A 164 15.95 0.44 -9.51
CA VAL A 164 16.39 1.40 -10.52
C VAL A 164 17.50 2.26 -9.92
N SER A 165 18.62 2.37 -10.63
CA SER A 165 19.70 3.32 -10.34
C SER A 165 19.61 4.54 -11.25
N GLU A 166 20.13 5.68 -10.81
CA GLU A 166 20.23 6.87 -11.65
C GLU A 166 21.46 6.81 -12.58
N GLY A 167 21.32 7.27 -13.82
CA GLY A 167 22.45 7.49 -14.73
C GLY A 167 23.17 6.20 -15.16
N GLN A 168 24.50 6.18 -14.99
CA GLN A 168 25.38 5.07 -15.41
C GLN A 168 25.78 4.13 -14.25
N TYR A 169 25.16 4.26 -13.08
CA TYR A 169 25.50 3.42 -11.93
C TYR A 169 24.84 2.05 -12.03
N GLY A 170 25.54 1.01 -11.61
CA GLY A 170 24.97 -0.33 -11.41
C GLY A 170 24.31 -0.48 -10.04
N VAL A 171 23.56 -1.56 -9.87
CA VAL A 171 23.00 -1.98 -8.58
C VAL A 171 23.79 -3.18 -8.08
N GLU A 172 24.28 -3.10 -6.85
CA GLU A 172 24.89 -4.22 -6.14
C GLU A 172 23.88 -4.79 -5.14
N LEU A 173 23.67 -6.11 -5.18
CA LEU A 173 22.81 -6.81 -4.24
C LEU A 173 23.67 -7.67 -3.30
N VAL A 174 23.47 -7.49 -2.00
CA VAL A 174 24.16 -8.26 -0.95
C VAL A 174 23.11 -8.97 -0.11
N PHE A 175 23.11 -10.30 -0.14
CA PHE A 175 22.26 -11.10 0.74
C PHE A 175 22.82 -11.09 2.16
N GLN A 176 22.09 -10.47 3.09
CA GLN A 176 22.47 -10.52 4.51
C GLN A 176 22.06 -11.84 5.16
N SER A 177 20.92 -12.39 4.73
CA SER A 177 20.39 -13.70 5.09
C SER A 177 19.71 -14.30 3.86
N PHE A 178 19.78 -15.62 3.71
CA PHE A 178 19.17 -16.34 2.61
C PHE A 178 18.80 -17.76 3.04
N GLU A 179 17.50 -18.02 3.09
CA GLU A 179 16.92 -19.31 3.47
C GLU A 179 15.64 -19.52 2.65
N LEU A 180 15.68 -20.49 1.72
CA LEU A 180 14.55 -20.96 0.91
C LEU A 180 14.57 -22.51 0.87
N GLU A 181 13.48 -23.12 0.41
CA GLU A 181 13.41 -24.57 0.22
C GLU A 181 14.55 -25.06 -0.70
N GLU A 182 15.29 -26.07 -0.25
CA GLU A 182 16.40 -26.64 -1.00
C GLU A 182 15.88 -27.70 -1.98
N GLU A 183 16.13 -27.50 -3.27
CA GLU A 183 15.78 -28.44 -4.32
C GLU A 183 16.82 -28.39 -5.45
N GLN A 184 17.01 -29.52 -6.15
CA GLN A 184 18.12 -29.70 -7.08
C GLN A 184 18.15 -28.67 -8.22
N ASP A 185 16.98 -28.23 -8.69
CA ASP A 185 16.82 -27.30 -9.81
C ASP A 185 16.19 -25.96 -9.37
N CYS A 186 16.05 -25.74 -8.06
CA CYS A 186 15.31 -24.63 -7.46
C CYS A 186 13.89 -24.47 -8.06
N GLY A 187 13.13 -25.56 -8.14
CA GLY A 187 11.80 -25.64 -8.73
C GLY A 187 10.64 -25.25 -7.81
N TYR A 188 10.85 -25.24 -6.49
CA TYR A 188 9.84 -24.85 -5.50
C TYR A 188 9.93 -23.36 -5.15
N ASP A 189 10.74 -23.01 -4.16
CA ASP A 189 10.98 -21.63 -3.74
C ASP A 189 12.33 -21.15 -4.26
N TYR A 190 12.36 -19.98 -4.91
CA TYR A 190 13.59 -19.43 -5.46
C TYR A 190 13.55 -17.90 -5.54
N ILE A 191 14.74 -17.31 -5.63
CA ILE A 191 14.92 -15.94 -6.14
C ILE A 191 15.56 -16.01 -7.52
N GLU A 192 15.07 -15.19 -8.44
CA GLU A 192 15.70 -14.97 -9.73
C GLU A 192 16.15 -13.52 -9.87
N LEU A 193 17.36 -13.36 -10.43
CA LEU A 193 17.95 -12.06 -10.70
C LEU A 193 18.03 -11.85 -12.21
N TYR A 194 17.62 -10.66 -12.65
CA TYR A 194 17.60 -10.25 -14.04
C TYR A 194 18.34 -8.92 -14.22
N ASP A 195 19.20 -8.83 -15.23
CA ASP A 195 19.90 -7.60 -15.60
C ASP A 195 19.09 -6.80 -16.63
N GLY A 196 18.07 -6.09 -16.15
CA GLY A 196 17.27 -5.21 -16.99
C GLY A 196 15.81 -5.10 -16.55
N PRO A 197 15.04 -4.18 -17.13
CA PRO A 197 13.70 -3.82 -16.63
C PRO A 197 12.56 -4.68 -17.22
N THR A 198 12.84 -5.60 -18.14
CA THR A 198 11.81 -6.33 -18.91
C THR A 198 11.90 -7.84 -18.69
N GLU A 199 10.81 -8.56 -18.94
CA GLU A 199 10.78 -10.04 -18.91
C GLU A 199 11.82 -10.71 -19.84
N GLY A 200 12.26 -10.01 -20.90
CA GLY A 200 13.32 -10.48 -21.79
C GLY A 200 14.75 -10.16 -21.34
N ALA A 201 14.93 -9.58 -20.15
CA ALA A 201 16.24 -9.23 -19.63
C ALA A 201 17.12 -10.49 -19.41
N PRO A 202 18.44 -10.40 -19.59
CA PRO A 202 19.34 -11.50 -19.25
C PRO A 202 19.15 -11.97 -17.80
N ARG A 203 18.83 -13.26 -17.62
CA ARG A 203 18.78 -13.89 -16.30
C ARG A 203 20.20 -14.10 -15.80
N MET A 204 20.54 -13.47 -14.68
CA MET A 204 21.83 -13.62 -14.00
C MET A 204 21.92 -14.94 -13.25
N GLY A 205 20.82 -15.38 -12.63
CA GLY A 205 20.76 -16.65 -11.92
C GLY A 205 19.42 -16.91 -11.25
N ARG A 206 19.24 -18.18 -10.84
CA ARG A 206 18.18 -18.67 -9.97
C ARG A 206 18.82 -19.31 -8.75
N TYR A 207 18.35 -18.97 -7.56
CA TYR A 207 18.97 -19.38 -6.30
C TYR A 207 17.90 -19.88 -5.31
N CYS A 208 18.22 -20.93 -4.55
CA CYS A 208 17.40 -21.53 -3.49
C CYS A 208 18.32 -22.20 -2.44
N GLY A 209 17.74 -22.83 -1.41
CA GLY A 209 18.48 -23.44 -0.30
C GLY A 209 18.87 -22.44 0.80
N SER A 210 19.89 -22.79 1.59
CA SER A 210 20.30 -21.99 2.75
C SER A 210 21.77 -21.57 2.69
N GLY A 211 22.07 -20.40 3.25
CA GLY A 211 23.42 -19.87 3.36
C GLY A 211 23.71 -18.73 2.39
N VAL A 212 24.62 -17.84 2.81
CA VAL A 212 25.05 -16.70 2.01
C VAL A 212 26.30 -17.10 1.23
N CYS A 213 26.13 -17.60 0.01
CA CYS A 213 27.26 -17.66 -0.92
C CYS A 213 27.59 -16.23 -1.36
N MET A 214 28.60 -15.63 -0.74
CA MET A 214 29.23 -14.42 -1.27
C MET A 214 29.81 -14.76 -2.65
N LEU A 215 29.21 -14.22 -3.71
CA LEU A 215 29.87 -14.04 -5.00
C LEU A 215 30.72 -12.78 -4.96
#